data_AF-A0A3R7UCC8-F1
#
_entry.id   AF-A0A3R7UCC8-F1
#
_cell.length_a   1.000
_cell.length_b   1.000
_cell.length_c   1.000
_cell.angle_alpha   90.00
_cell.angle_beta   90.00
_cell.angle_gamma   90.00
#
_symmetry.space_group_name_H-M   'P 1'
#
loop_
_entity.id
_entity.type
_entity.pdbx_description
1 polymer ?
#
loop_
_entity_poly.entity_id
_entity_poly.type
_entity_poly.pdbx_seq_one_letter_code
_entity_poly.pdbx_strand_id
1 'polypeptide(L)'
;MGVVSATTFSGNTIILNEGGAFIPDKAGLYATVSKTIIELITFDSKGNESTISPHNFSLIGKPSEEMAWSFYSKNSLKNKQVNVDMMKMVRLVEHMSGQKLIHLADLEGNELEATQQIEVTRLERNIQLLKKQNQLYQKTLEKLLKRVEVIENHSTP
;
A
#
# COMPACT_ATOMS: atom_id res chain seq x y z
N MET A 1 17.54 10.42 36.02
CA MET A 1 16.34 9.56 35.94
C MET A 1 15.14 10.48 35.88
N GLY A 2 14.57 10.70 34.69
CA GLY A 2 13.36 11.52 34.56
C GLY A 2 12.17 10.71 35.05
N VAL A 3 11.57 11.10 36.16
CA VAL A 3 10.30 10.52 36.63
C VAL A 3 9.18 11.22 35.86
N VAL A 4 8.35 10.45 35.15
CA VAL A 4 7.11 10.98 34.57
C VAL A 4 6.13 11.16 35.73
N SER A 5 6.02 12.38 36.26
CA SER A 5 5.28 12.63 37.51
C SER A 5 3.77 12.86 37.33
N ALA A 6 3.25 12.87 36.10
CA ALA A 6 1.84 13.20 35.85
C ALA A 6 1.29 12.57 34.55
N THR A 7 1.05 11.26 34.58
CA THR A 7 0.29 10.53 33.54
C THR A 7 -1.05 10.09 34.12
N THR A 8 -2.16 10.35 33.42
CA THR A 8 -3.46 9.79 33.78
C THR A 8 -3.71 8.54 32.94
N PHE A 9 -3.99 7.42 33.61
CA PHE A 9 -4.53 6.23 32.97
C PHE A 9 -6.05 6.27 33.08
N SER A 10 -6.76 6.25 31.96
CA SER A 10 -8.23 6.19 31.91
C SER A 10 -8.66 5.14 30.92
N GLY A 11 -9.14 4.00 31.44
CA GLY A 11 -9.46 2.83 30.62
C GLY A 11 -8.25 2.36 29.80
N ASN A 12 -8.38 2.39 28.48
CA ASN A 12 -7.36 2.02 27.48
C ASN A 12 -6.48 3.20 27.02
N THR A 13 -6.55 4.34 27.69
CA THR A 13 -5.88 5.59 27.28
C THR A 13 -4.83 6.01 28.30
N ILE A 14 -3.64 6.33 27.80
CA ILE A 14 -2.56 7.00 28.52
C ILE A 14 -2.56 8.47 28.08
N ILE A 15 -2.83 9.36 29.03
CA ILE A 15 -2.85 10.80 28.80
C ILE A 15 -1.59 11.39 29.43
N LEU A 16 -0.78 12.06 28.60
CA LEU A 16 0.38 12.80 29.03
C LEU A 16 -0.06 14.25 29.28
N ASN A 17 0.17 14.74 30.49
CA ASN A 17 0.07 16.17 30.75
C ASN A 17 1.32 16.86 30.22
N GLU A 18 1.17 18.09 29.71
CA GLU A 18 2.32 18.97 29.48
C GLU A 18 3.01 19.28 30.83
N GLY A 19 4.33 19.49 30.82
CA GLY A 19 5.10 19.86 32.01
C GLY A 19 5.12 21.37 32.25
N GLY A 20 4.82 21.80 33.49
CA GLY A 20 4.62 23.20 33.88
C GLY A 20 3.13 23.50 34.13
N ALA A 21 2.81 24.42 35.06
CA ALA A 21 1.46 24.66 35.59
C ALA A 21 0.29 24.51 34.58
N PHE A 22 -0.63 23.60 34.92
CA PHE A 22 -1.91 23.22 34.30
C PHE A 22 -2.56 24.15 33.25
N ILE A 23 -2.75 23.72 31.99
CA ILE A 23 -3.76 24.25 31.03
C ILE A 23 -4.21 23.14 30.01
N PRO A 24 -5.50 23.07 29.60
CA PRO A 24 -6.04 22.12 28.62
C PRO A 24 -5.40 22.17 27.23
N ASP A 25 -4.69 21.11 26.86
CA ASP A 25 -4.19 20.80 25.51
C ASP A 25 -3.46 19.44 25.64
N LYS A 26 -4.22 18.35 25.77
CA LYS A 26 -3.67 17.02 26.12
C LYS A 26 -3.12 16.28 24.90
N ALA A 27 -2.03 15.55 25.09
CA ALA A 27 -1.50 14.58 24.14
C ALA A 27 -1.40 13.22 24.81
N GLY A 28 -1.33 12.16 24.03
CA GLY A 28 -1.24 10.82 24.60
C GLY A 28 -1.35 9.72 23.58
N LEU A 29 -1.61 8.53 24.08
CA LEU A 29 -1.81 7.34 23.27
C LEU A 29 -2.91 6.44 23.84
N TYR A 30 -3.65 5.77 22.97
CA TYR A 30 -4.70 4.83 23.36
C TYR A 30 -4.78 3.67 22.37
N ALA A 31 -5.27 2.53 22.85
CA ALA A 31 -5.54 1.38 21.99
C ALA A 31 -6.99 1.42 21.48
N THR A 32 -7.22 1.15 20.20
CA THR A 32 -8.57 1.03 19.62
C THR A 32 -8.70 -0.28 18.85
N VAL A 33 -9.92 -0.75 18.66
CA VAL A 33 -10.17 -1.92 17.79
C VAL A 33 -10.65 -1.43 16.43
N SER A 34 -9.93 -1.81 15.38
CA SER A 34 -10.29 -1.57 13.98
C SER A 34 -10.33 -2.91 13.26
N LYS A 35 -11.49 -3.31 12.73
CA LYS A 35 -11.67 -4.58 12.00
C LYS A 35 -10.99 -5.79 12.69
N THR A 36 -11.25 -5.95 13.99
CA THR A 36 -10.70 -7.01 14.88
C THR A 36 -9.21 -6.93 15.22
N ILE A 37 -8.48 -5.92 14.73
CA ILE A 37 -7.09 -5.66 15.09
C ILE A 37 -7.05 -4.57 16.17
N ILE A 38 -6.25 -4.79 17.21
CA ILE A 38 -5.96 -3.76 18.21
C ILE A 38 -4.87 -2.85 17.62
N GLU A 39 -5.23 -1.59 17.37
CA GLU A 39 -4.34 -0.55 16.87
C GLU A 39 -3.95 0.41 18.00
N LEU A 40 -2.70 0.89 17.98
CA LEU A 40 -2.24 1.94 18.89
C LEU A 40 -2.30 3.29 18.19
N ILE A 41 -2.95 4.26 18.81
CA ILE A 41 -3.14 5.61 18.27
C ILE A 41 -2.43 6.61 19.18
N THR A 42 -1.75 7.58 18.59
CA THR A 42 -1.32 8.82 19.27
C THR A 42 -2.22 9.97 18.92
N PHE A 43 -2.47 10.86 19.87
CA PHE A 43 -3.24 12.07 19.65
C PHE A 43 -2.56 13.30 20.26
N ASP A 44 -2.87 14.46 19.72
CA ASP A 44 -2.41 15.74 20.24
C ASP A 44 -3.56 16.70 20.56
N SER A 45 -3.19 17.85 21.10
CA SER A 45 -4.12 18.88 21.54
C SER A 45 -4.84 19.62 20.41
N LYS A 46 -4.40 19.43 19.16
CA LYS A 46 -5.00 20.04 17.96
C LYS A 46 -5.86 19.04 17.17
N GLY A 47 -6.24 17.94 17.84
CA GLY A 47 -7.16 16.94 17.31
C GLY A 47 -6.56 16.09 16.20
N ASN A 48 -5.23 16.07 16.06
CA ASN A 48 -4.58 15.11 15.18
C ASN A 48 -4.55 13.75 15.88
N GLU A 49 -4.90 12.71 15.15
CA GLU A 49 -4.74 11.32 15.57
C GLU A 49 -3.94 10.60 14.48
N SER A 50 -2.95 9.79 14.87
CA SER A 50 -2.15 8.99 13.96
C SER A 50 -1.98 7.57 14.50
N THR A 51 -2.11 6.58 13.62
CA THR A 51 -1.90 5.18 14.00
C THR A 51 -0.41 4.88 14.06
N ILE A 52 0.08 4.41 15.21
CA ILE A 52 1.45 3.91 15.37
C ILE A 52 1.59 2.52 14.73
N SER A 53 0.60 1.65 14.91
CA SER A 53 0.56 0.31 14.30
C SER A 53 0.09 0.39 12.84
N PRO A 54 0.97 0.34 11.84
CA PRO A 54 0.70 0.91 10.52
C PRO A 54 -0.11 -0.02 9.59
N HIS A 55 -1.17 -0.66 10.09
CA HIS A 55 -1.98 -1.64 9.34
C HIS A 55 -3.37 -1.12 8.92
N ASN A 56 -3.61 0.19 9.02
CA ASN A 56 -4.89 0.77 8.64
C ASN A 56 -4.93 1.17 7.15
N PHE A 57 -5.49 0.30 6.32
CA PHE A 57 -5.71 0.54 4.89
C PHE A 57 -7.17 0.91 4.55
N SER A 58 -7.92 1.45 5.51
CA SER A 58 -9.37 1.65 5.37
C SER A 58 -9.79 2.50 4.16
N LEU A 59 -8.98 3.49 3.75
CA LEU A 59 -9.27 4.33 2.58
C LEU A 59 -8.73 3.77 1.25
N ILE A 60 -7.71 2.92 1.32
CA ILE A 60 -7.04 2.33 0.15
C ILE A 60 -7.63 0.94 -0.18
N GLY A 61 -8.32 0.32 0.77
CA GLY A 61 -9.00 -0.96 0.66
C GLY A 61 -8.14 -2.14 1.14
N LYS A 62 -6.94 -2.30 0.58
CA LYS A 62 -6.01 -3.39 0.93
C LYS A 62 -4.54 -2.97 0.84
N PRO A 63 -3.63 -3.65 1.55
CA PRO A 63 -2.19 -3.47 1.42
C PRO A 63 -1.68 -3.74 -0.02
N SER A 64 -0.64 -3.04 -0.47
CA SER A 64 -0.02 -3.30 -1.78
C SER A 64 0.69 -4.64 -1.87
N GLU A 65 1.29 -5.10 -0.77
CA GLU A 65 2.01 -6.38 -0.64
C GLU A 65 1.95 -6.87 0.80
N GLU A 66 2.39 -8.11 1.06
CA GLU A 66 2.24 -8.81 2.35
C GLU A 66 2.79 -8.04 3.55
N MET A 67 3.98 -7.46 3.41
CA MET A 67 4.65 -6.68 4.47
C MET A 67 4.39 -5.18 4.35
N ALA A 68 3.40 -4.77 3.55
CA ALA A 68 3.11 -3.36 3.38
C ALA A 68 2.56 -2.73 4.66
N TRP A 69 2.98 -1.49 4.87
CA TRP A 69 2.49 -0.65 5.96
C TRP A 69 1.94 0.66 5.42
N SER A 70 1.08 1.26 6.23
CA SER A 70 0.35 2.47 5.88
C SER A 70 0.63 3.58 6.88
N PHE A 71 0.69 4.81 6.39
CA PHE A 71 0.47 5.97 7.23
C PHE A 71 -1.03 6.26 7.22
N TYR A 72 -1.65 6.32 8.40
CA TYR A 72 -3.03 6.74 8.57
C TYR A 72 -3.11 7.82 9.64
N SER A 73 -3.77 8.93 9.30
CA SER A 73 -4.02 10.02 10.23
C SER A 73 -5.37 10.66 9.94
N LYS A 74 -6.03 11.15 10.98
CA LYS A 74 -7.26 11.94 10.88
C LYS A 74 -7.17 13.18 11.76
N ASN A 75 -7.94 14.19 11.40
CA ASN A 75 -8.14 15.38 12.21
C ASN A 75 -9.64 15.68 12.26
N SER A 76 -10.22 15.53 13.46
CA SER A 76 -11.65 15.71 13.71
C SER A 76 -12.09 17.17 13.56
N LEU A 77 -11.25 18.12 13.99
CA LEU A 77 -11.51 19.56 13.88
C LEU A 77 -11.57 20.03 12.41
N LYS A 78 -10.75 19.43 11.54
CA LYS A 78 -10.70 19.71 10.10
C LYS A 78 -11.67 18.85 9.30
N ASN A 79 -12.31 17.87 9.92
CA ASN A 79 -13.12 16.84 9.26
C ASN A 79 -12.38 16.18 8.06
N LYS A 80 -11.11 15.81 8.27
CA LYS A 80 -10.23 15.26 7.22
C LYS A 80 -9.48 14.04 7.72
N GLN A 81 -9.14 13.16 6.79
CA GLN A 81 -8.29 12.00 7.03
C GLN A 81 -7.41 11.73 5.81
N VAL A 82 -6.28 11.07 6.04
CA VAL A 82 -5.31 10.68 5.03
C VAL A 82 -4.88 9.24 5.27
N ASN A 83 -4.67 8.51 4.18
CA ASN A 83 -4.13 7.17 4.21
C ASN A 83 -3.15 7.04 3.05
N VAL A 84 -1.93 6.61 3.34
CA VAL A 84 -0.86 6.41 2.34
C VAL A 84 -0.34 5.00 2.48
N ASP A 85 -0.27 4.28 1.36
CA ASP A 85 0.46 3.03 1.27
C ASP A 85 1.95 3.35 1.14
N MET A 86 2.68 3.21 2.24
CA MET A 86 4.08 3.61 2.33
C MET A 86 4.97 2.64 1.57
N MET A 87 4.62 1.35 1.55
CA MET A 87 5.36 0.35 0.80
C MET A 87 5.29 0.63 -0.70
N LYS A 88 4.08 0.87 -1.23
CA LYS A 88 3.90 1.27 -2.63
C LYS A 88 4.63 2.57 -2.96
N MET A 89 4.62 3.55 -2.06
CA MET A 89 5.36 4.80 -2.24
C MET A 89 6.86 4.52 -2.38
N VAL A 90 7.45 3.70 -1.50
CA VAL A 90 8.87 3.37 -1.58
C VAL A 90 9.19 2.59 -2.86
N ARG A 91 8.38 1.61 -3.26
CA ARG A 91 8.53 0.89 -4.55
C ARG A 91 8.57 1.84 -5.75
N LEU A 92 7.71 2.87 -5.76
CA LEU A 92 7.73 3.90 -6.82
C LEU A 92 9.03 4.72 -6.80
N VAL A 93 9.53 5.06 -5.61
CA VAL A 93 10.83 5.74 -5.46
C VAL A 93 11.98 4.86 -5.94
N GLU A 94 11.99 3.56 -5.61
CA GLU A 94 13.00 2.62 -6.12
C GLU A 94 13.00 2.60 -7.65
N HIS A 95 11.81 2.51 -8.27
CA HIS A 95 11.67 2.50 -9.73
C HIS A 95 12.16 3.80 -10.39
N MET A 96 11.84 4.95 -9.80
CA MET A 96 12.24 6.26 -10.34
C MET A 96 13.73 6.56 -10.13
N SER A 97 14.30 6.15 -9.00
CA SER A 97 15.68 6.45 -8.62
C SER A 97 16.69 5.38 -9.09
N GLY A 98 16.23 4.17 -9.37
CA GLY A 98 17.08 3.00 -9.59
C GLY A 98 17.79 2.49 -8.34
N GLN A 99 17.50 3.05 -7.16
CA GLN A 99 18.08 2.63 -5.88
C GLN A 99 17.16 1.64 -5.18
N LYS A 100 17.74 0.55 -4.68
CA LYS A 100 17.03 -0.41 -3.81
C LYS A 100 16.96 0.16 -2.39
N LEU A 101 15.75 0.23 -1.85
CA LEU A 101 15.41 0.73 -0.52
C LEU A 101 14.67 -0.33 0.32
N ILE A 102 13.95 -1.24 -0.32
CA ILE A 102 13.23 -2.32 0.34
C ILE A 102 14.11 -3.57 0.32
N HIS A 103 14.24 -4.18 1.50
CA HIS A 103 14.98 -5.41 1.71
C HIS A 103 14.09 -6.35 2.52
N LEU A 104 13.63 -7.42 1.89
CA LEU A 104 12.83 -8.45 2.54
C LEU A 104 13.71 -9.64 2.87
N ALA A 105 13.62 -10.13 4.10
CA ALA A 105 14.30 -11.32 4.57
C ALA A 105 13.39 -12.13 5.51
N ASP A 106 13.66 -13.43 5.62
CA ASP A 106 13.10 -14.23 6.73
C ASP A 106 13.78 -13.84 8.07
N LEU A 107 13.33 -14.48 9.16
CA LEU A 107 13.85 -14.19 10.51
C LEU A 107 15.30 -14.66 10.69
N GLU A 108 15.76 -15.57 9.85
CA GLU A 108 17.13 -16.08 9.76
C GLU A 108 18.04 -15.19 8.91
N GLY A 109 17.48 -14.15 8.26
CA GLY A 109 18.20 -13.17 7.46
C GLY A 109 18.42 -13.57 6.00
N ASN A 110 17.77 -14.62 5.52
CA ASN A 110 17.83 -15.02 4.11
C ASN A 110 16.95 -14.08 3.27
N GLU A 111 17.52 -13.47 2.23
CA GLU A 111 16.79 -12.57 1.36
C GLU A 111 15.62 -13.27 0.64
N LEU A 112 14.44 -12.66 0.71
CA LEU A 112 13.21 -13.13 0.03
C LEU A 112 13.08 -12.54 -1.39
N GLU A 113 13.94 -11.58 -1.73
CA GLU A 113 13.90 -10.70 -2.90
C GLU A 113 14.14 -11.40 -4.26
N ALA A 114 14.82 -12.54 -4.29
CA ALA A 114 15.17 -13.20 -5.55
C ALA A 114 13.93 -13.65 -6.35
N THR A 115 12.82 -13.96 -5.68
CA THR A 115 11.70 -14.66 -6.31
C THR A 115 10.76 -13.71 -7.06
N GLN A 116 10.46 -12.54 -6.50
CA GLN A 116 9.43 -11.63 -7.03
C GLN A 116 9.93 -10.85 -8.26
N GLN A 117 11.17 -10.36 -8.24
CA GLN A 117 11.73 -9.63 -9.39
C GLN A 117 11.94 -10.57 -10.61
N ILE A 118 12.34 -11.83 -10.36
CA ILE A 118 12.44 -12.86 -11.40
C ILE A 118 11.05 -13.15 -11.98
N GLU A 119 10.03 -13.24 -11.13
CA GLU A 119 8.66 -13.53 -11.56
C GLU A 119 8.05 -12.37 -12.35
N VAL A 120 8.24 -11.12 -11.92
CA VAL A 120 7.83 -9.92 -12.70
C VAL A 120 8.54 -9.90 -14.06
N THR A 121 9.86 -10.08 -14.07
CA THR A 121 10.64 -10.13 -15.33
C THR A 121 10.14 -11.25 -16.25
N ARG A 122 9.80 -12.42 -15.69
CA ARG A 122 9.24 -13.55 -16.43
C ARG A 122 7.84 -13.23 -16.97
N LEU A 123 6.98 -12.62 -16.16
CA LEU A 123 5.62 -12.23 -16.54
C LEU A 123 5.63 -11.17 -17.64
N GLU A 124 6.50 -10.16 -17.55
CA GLU A 124 6.68 -9.14 -18.60
C GLU A 124 7.09 -9.77 -19.94
N ARG A 125 8.02 -10.73 -19.89
CA ARG A 125 8.46 -11.48 -21.08
C ARG A 125 7.32 -12.28 -21.69
N ASN A 126 6.52 -12.96 -20.87
CA ASN A 126 5.34 -13.70 -21.32
C ASN A 126 4.29 -12.78 -21.94
N ILE A 127 4.03 -11.62 -21.34
CA ILE A 127 3.09 -10.61 -21.87
C ILE A 127 3.56 -10.11 -23.23
N GLN A 128 4.85 -9.85 -23.42
CA GLN A 128 5.38 -9.45 -24.73
C GLN A 128 5.21 -10.55 -25.79
N LEU A 129 5.49 -11.80 -25.44
CA LEU A 129 5.33 -12.93 -26.36
C LEU A 129 3.87 -13.13 -26.77
N LEU A 130 2.94 -13.10 -25.80
CA LEU A 130 1.50 -13.20 -26.06
C LEU A 130 1.00 -12.05 -26.94
N LYS A 131 1.47 -10.83 -26.72
CA LYS A 131 1.15 -9.68 -27.58
C LYS A 131 1.60 -9.91 -29.03
N LYS A 132 2.83 -10.39 -29.25
CA LYS A 132 3.34 -10.71 -30.59
C LYS A 132 2.53 -11.83 -31.26
N GLN A 133 2.19 -12.88 -30.51
CA GLN A 133 1.41 -13.99 -31.04
C GLN A 133 -0.01 -13.55 -31.44
N ASN A 134 -0.67 -12.73 -30.63
CA ASN A 134 -1.97 -12.16 -30.96
C ASN A 134 -1.93 -11.29 -32.21
N GLN A 135 -0.90 -10.47 -32.39
CA GLN A 135 -0.71 -9.69 -33.62
C GLN A 135 -0.56 -10.58 -34.86
N LEU A 136 0.13 -11.72 -34.73
CA LEU A 136 0.29 -12.68 -35.83
C LEU A 136 -1.04 -13.36 -36.18
N TYR A 137 -1.82 -13.76 -35.16
CA TYR A 137 -3.14 -14.35 -35.37
C TYR A 137 -4.09 -13.37 -36.06
N GLN A 138 -4.10 -12.10 -35.65
CA GLN A 138 -4.91 -11.06 -36.30
C GLN A 138 -4.54 -10.91 -37.78
N LYS A 139 -3.24 -10.80 -38.11
CA LYS A 139 -2.78 -10.72 -39.51
C LYS A 139 -3.16 -11.94 -40.34
N THR A 140 -3.10 -13.13 -39.74
CA THR A 140 -3.46 -14.37 -40.42
C THR A 140 -4.96 -14.44 -40.69
N LEU A 141 -5.76 -14.05 -39.70
CA LEU A 141 -7.21 -14.01 -39.82
C LEU A 141 -7.65 -13.04 -40.92
N GLU A 142 -7.08 -11.83 -40.96
CA GLU A 142 -7.34 -10.86 -42.04
C GLU A 142 -7.02 -11.43 -43.43
N LYS A 143 -5.91 -12.16 -43.57
CA LYS A 143 -5.52 -12.77 -44.84
C LYS A 143 -6.47 -13.89 -45.27
N LEU A 144 -6.97 -14.67 -44.32
CA LEU A 144 -7.94 -15.73 -44.58
C LEU A 144 -9.30 -15.15 -44.96
N LEU A 145 -9.78 -14.12 -44.24
CA LEU A 145 -11.02 -13.43 -44.57
C LEU A 145 -11.01 -12.88 -46.00
N LYS A 146 -9.93 -12.20 -46.41
CA LYS A 146 -9.77 -11.74 -47.80
C LYS A 146 -9.80 -12.87 -48.83
N ARG A 147 -9.24 -14.03 -48.51
CA ARG A 147 -9.29 -15.20 -49.41
C ARG A 147 -10.69 -15.78 -49.53
N VAL A 148 -11.42 -15.86 -48.43
CA VAL A 148 -12.81 -16.33 -48.41
C VAL A 148 -13.68 -15.38 -49.24
N GLU A 149 -13.55 -14.06 -49.05
CA GLU A 149 -14.30 -13.05 -49.82
C GLU A 149 -14.04 -13.16 -51.33
N VAL A 150 -12.78 -13.38 -51.75
CA VAL A 150 -12.46 -13.63 -53.17
C VAL A 150 -13.14 -14.90 -53.68
N ILE A 151 -13.12 -15.99 -52.91
CA ILE A 151 -13.75 -17.26 -53.30
C ILE A 151 -15.27 -17.10 -53.40
N GLU A 152 -15.91 -16.46 -52.43
CA GLU A 152 -17.35 -16.21 -52.42
C GLU A 152 -17.78 -15.38 -53.64
N ASN A 153 -17.04 -14.33 -53.98
CA ASN A 153 -17.32 -13.48 -55.15
C ASN A 153 -17.11 -14.19 -56.50
N HIS A 154 -16.29 -15.25 -56.57
CA HIS A 154 -16.10 -16.05 -57.79
C HIS A 154 -16.99 -17.30 -57.86
N SER A 155 -17.76 -17.58 -56.79
CA SER A 155 -18.65 -18.75 -56.70
C SER A 155 -20.12 -18.42 -56.99
N THR A 156 -20.46 -17.14 -57.16
CA THR A 156 -21.76 -16.71 -57.69
C THR A 156 -21.76 -16.78 -59.23
N PRO A 157 -22.69 -17.53 -59.85
CA PRO A 157 -22.77 -17.72 -61.31
C PRO A 157 -23.16 -16.47 -62.09
#